data_AF-A0A1E7F7Z9-F1
#
_entry.id   AF-A0A1E7F7Z9-F1
#
_cell.length_a   1.000
_cell.length_b   1.000
_cell.length_c   1.000
_cell.angle_alpha   90.00
_cell.angle_beta   90.00
_cell.angle_gamma   90.00
#
_symmetry.space_group_name_H-M   'P 1'
#
loop_
_entity.id
_entity.type
_entity.pdbx_description
1 polymer ?
#
loop_
_entity_poly.entity_id
_entity_poly.type
_entity_poly.pdbx_seq_one_letter_code
_entity_poly.pdbx_strand_id
1 'polypeptide(L)'
;MYVFNIRVADTKQIATGTLVFFCVLSSTKKRSMTDEWYPLKAFLQLEHRHQRGRNAAKKKKKKKSHDNWFESCKVEQLKELCKASTLNVSGTKQQLCQRLMTSTPETDNDDNDDNKTASASMYSGYKQYHLKEILKEKLLVQSGTKYEQILRLLRFEFGTGPTGTVKRAATETITDETTGKEIQVAKKRKISIPTPKQMHSRVSKKMNAVTQKKYQSHYGSKDHSPDVYNLMRTLIKDNCIDNKLVDTNPLLAMEMCLGVFHAFDENWHLMVRPGYETNVFREAIDLFGDVLKKNCSTNNSKSNNGQTENIISTLESVQTNVNGYCLHTRMKEDCAVYYSTGEGSKKTGSYYTSLQEEYKTKRYVEENVIMDTIRIIMPSYDRKKRPKKQKKFLSYELEGMKGMVF
;
A
#
# COMPACT_ATOMS: atom_id res chain seq x y z
N MET A 1 50.79 5.08 11.55
CA MET A 1 49.85 5.50 12.60
C MET A 1 49.14 6.73 12.09
N TYR A 2 47.85 6.64 11.77
CA TYR A 2 47.07 7.79 11.29
C TYR A 2 46.11 8.23 12.39
N VAL A 3 46.24 9.47 12.82
CA VAL A 3 45.34 10.10 13.78
C VAL A 3 44.34 10.94 12.98
N PHE A 4 43.07 10.55 13.01
CA PHE A 4 42.00 11.35 12.43
C PHE A 4 41.30 12.12 13.55
N ASN A 5 41.32 13.45 13.45
CA ASN A 5 40.49 14.32 14.28
C ASN A 5 39.16 14.57 13.55
N ILE A 6 38.08 14.01 14.08
CA ILE A 6 36.73 14.32 13.61
C ILE A 6 36.20 15.46 14.49
N ARG A 7 35.98 16.64 13.90
CA ARG A 7 35.22 17.72 14.53
C ARG A 7 33.76 17.59 14.10
N VAL A 8 32.87 17.37 15.06
CA VAL A 8 31.43 17.54 14.87
C VAL A 8 31.07 18.91 15.44
N ALA A 9 30.53 19.79 14.59
CA ALA A 9 29.92 21.04 15.01
C ALA A 9 28.42 20.82 15.14
N ASP A 10 27.86 20.79 16.34
CA ASP A 10 27.15 21.96 16.88
C ASP A 10 26.61 21.74 18.31
N THR A 11 26.61 22.85 19.05
CA THR A 11 25.91 23.18 20.31
C THR A 11 25.97 22.25 21.54
N LYS A 12 26.77 22.74 22.51
CA LYS A 12 26.71 22.60 23.98
C LYS A 12 27.13 21.25 24.58
N GLN A 13 28.21 21.36 25.37
CA GLN A 13 28.96 20.36 26.16
C GLN A 13 29.97 19.51 25.37
N ILE A 14 31.24 19.87 25.52
CA ILE A 14 32.40 19.13 25.01
C ILE A 14 32.85 18.16 26.10
N ALA A 15 32.59 16.87 25.90
CA ALA A 15 33.34 15.81 26.57
C ALA A 15 34.32 15.21 25.56
N THR A 16 35.61 15.46 25.74
CA THR A 16 36.67 14.86 24.93
C THR A 16 36.93 13.43 25.41
N GLY A 17 36.44 12.44 24.67
CA GLY A 17 36.81 11.03 24.83
C GLY A 17 37.74 10.60 23.71
N THR A 18 38.94 10.11 24.05
CA THR A 18 39.89 9.55 23.09
C THR A 18 39.59 8.06 22.87
N LEU A 19 39.14 7.71 21.67
CA LEU A 19 38.90 6.31 21.28
C LEU A 19 40.14 5.78 20.54
N VAL A 20 40.88 4.87 21.16
CA VAL A 20 42.05 4.22 20.56
C VAL A 20 41.61 2.88 19.97
N PHE A 21 41.58 2.78 18.64
CA PHE A 21 41.41 1.50 17.94
C PHE A 21 42.76 0.78 17.83
N PHE A 22 42.89 -0.35 18.52
CA PHE A 22 43.97 -1.31 18.26
C PHE A 22 43.59 -2.17 17.04
N CYS A 23 44.23 -1.92 15.90
CA CYS A 23 44.16 -2.81 14.75
C CYS A 23 45.31 -3.82 14.86
N VAL A 24 45.00 -5.03 15.32
CA VAL A 24 45.93 -6.17 15.32
C VAL A 24 46.04 -6.68 13.88
N LEU A 25 47.12 -6.31 13.19
CA LEU A 25 47.48 -6.88 11.90
C LEU A 25 48.11 -8.26 12.11
N SER A 26 47.29 -9.30 12.06
CA SER A 26 47.79 -10.67 11.90
C SER A 26 48.14 -10.91 10.43
N SER A 27 49.45 -10.97 10.20
CA SER A 27 50.10 -11.42 8.98
C SER A 27 49.77 -12.88 8.68
N THR A 28 49.08 -13.15 7.57
CA THR A 28 49.15 -14.46 6.92
C THR A 28 49.20 -14.32 5.39
N LYS A 29 50.42 -14.55 4.89
CA LYS A 29 50.76 -15.42 3.75
C LYS A 29 50.16 -15.07 2.37
N LYS A 30 51.00 -14.42 1.55
CA LYS A 30 50.90 -14.35 0.09
C LYS A 30 50.76 -15.77 -0.51
N ARG A 31 49.73 -15.97 -1.33
CA ARG A 31 49.74 -16.95 -2.42
C ARG A 31 49.47 -16.20 -3.72
N SER A 32 50.49 -16.14 -4.55
CA SER A 32 50.40 -15.79 -5.97
C SER A 32 49.64 -16.89 -6.69
N MET A 33 48.55 -16.53 -7.36
CA MET A 33 48.02 -17.31 -8.47
C MET A 33 47.98 -16.36 -9.66
N THR A 34 48.90 -16.63 -10.57
CA THR A 34 49.14 -15.98 -11.84
C THR A 34 47.93 -16.10 -12.76
N ASP A 35 47.60 -14.98 -13.39
CA ASP A 35 47.37 -14.82 -14.83
C ASP A 35 46.65 -15.95 -15.55
N GLU A 36 45.33 -15.81 -15.64
CA GLU A 36 44.55 -15.96 -16.87
C GLU A 36 43.14 -15.45 -16.56
N TRP A 37 42.38 -15.02 -17.58
CA TRP A 37 41.04 -14.42 -17.52
C TRP A 37 40.94 -12.89 -17.43
N TYR A 38 41.33 -12.16 -18.48
CA TYR A 38 40.61 -10.94 -18.91
C TYR A 38 40.91 -10.65 -20.39
N PRO A 39 39.97 -10.90 -21.32
CA PRO A 39 39.59 -9.79 -22.21
C PRO A 39 38.11 -9.79 -22.68
N LEU A 40 37.11 -10.18 -21.86
CA LEU A 40 35.69 -10.03 -22.26
C LEU A 40 34.92 -8.88 -21.59
N LYS A 41 35.41 -8.36 -20.47
CA LYS A 41 34.72 -7.29 -19.72
C LYS A 41 34.96 -5.88 -20.30
N ALA A 42 36.04 -5.69 -21.06
CA ALA A 42 36.34 -4.41 -21.70
C ALA A 42 35.50 -4.17 -22.97
N PHE A 43 35.06 -5.23 -23.65
CA PHE A 43 34.31 -5.11 -24.92
C PHE A 43 32.83 -4.69 -24.68
N LEU A 44 32.18 -5.24 -23.65
CA LEU A 44 30.78 -4.90 -23.31
C LEU A 44 30.60 -3.51 -22.66
N GLN A 45 31.66 -2.88 -22.15
CA GLN A 45 31.58 -1.51 -21.61
C GLN A 45 31.77 -0.41 -22.67
N LEU A 46 32.34 -0.72 -23.84
CA LEU A 46 32.53 0.27 -24.90
C LEU A 46 31.28 0.45 -25.78
N GLU A 47 30.55 -0.63 -26.09
CA GLU A 47 29.36 -0.54 -26.98
C GLU A 47 28.16 0.19 -26.34
N HIS A 48 28.02 0.17 -25.01
CA HIS A 48 26.94 0.91 -24.35
C HIS A 48 27.18 2.42 -24.22
N ARG A 49 28.36 2.94 -24.58
CA ARG A 49 28.63 4.39 -24.55
C ARG A 49 28.26 5.11 -25.85
N HIS A 50 28.12 4.42 -26.99
CA HIS A 50 27.90 5.08 -28.28
C HIS A 50 26.43 5.21 -28.73
N GLN A 51 25.46 4.66 -28.01
CA GLN A 51 24.03 4.82 -28.32
C GLN A 51 23.26 5.77 -27.38
N ARG A 52 23.94 6.56 -26.54
CA ARG A 52 23.31 7.70 -25.86
C ARG A 52 23.26 8.91 -26.79
N GLY A 53 22.50 8.73 -27.87
CA GLY A 53 22.06 9.79 -28.76
C GLY A 53 21.42 10.92 -27.97
N ARG A 54 21.83 12.13 -28.34
CA ARG A 54 21.52 13.43 -27.73
C ARG A 54 20.03 13.78 -27.82
N ASN A 55 19.18 13.10 -27.05
CA ASN A 55 17.83 13.58 -26.76
C ASN A 55 17.80 14.19 -25.37
N ALA A 56 18.48 15.35 -25.23
CA ALA A 56 18.32 16.20 -24.07
C ALA A 56 16.88 16.73 -24.07
N ALA A 57 15.97 15.97 -23.44
CA ALA A 57 14.60 16.39 -23.20
C ALA A 57 14.66 17.78 -22.56
N LYS A 58 14.16 18.79 -23.28
CA LYS A 58 14.05 20.18 -22.79
C LYS A 58 13.43 20.10 -21.40
N LYS A 59 14.22 20.36 -20.34
CA LYS A 59 13.76 20.37 -18.96
C LYS A 59 12.55 21.30 -18.91
N LYS A 60 11.34 20.74 -18.78
CA LYS A 60 10.12 21.53 -18.62
C LYS A 60 10.37 22.47 -17.44
N LYS A 61 10.34 23.79 -17.69
CA LYS A 61 10.48 24.80 -16.62
C LYS A 61 9.49 24.40 -15.52
N LYS A 62 10.00 24.20 -14.30
CA LYS A 62 9.14 23.93 -13.13
C LYS A 62 8.14 25.08 -13.06
N LYS A 63 6.85 24.77 -13.19
CA LYS A 63 5.81 25.78 -12.98
C LYS A 63 6.01 26.34 -11.58
N LYS A 64 6.11 27.67 -11.47
CA LYS A 64 6.14 28.33 -10.15
C LYS A 64 4.90 27.85 -9.39
N SER A 65 5.08 27.47 -8.13
CA SER A 65 3.94 27.19 -7.27
C SER A 65 3.10 28.46 -7.22
N HIS A 66 1.80 28.34 -7.46
CA HIS A 66 0.89 29.45 -7.23
C HIS A 66 0.77 29.63 -5.72
N ASP A 67 1.04 30.83 -5.22
CA ASP A 67 0.93 31.12 -3.79
C ASP A 67 -0.53 31.10 -3.32
N ASN A 68 -1.47 31.29 -4.25
CA ASN A 68 -2.90 31.22 -4.01
C ASN A 68 -3.57 30.08 -4.79
N TRP A 69 -4.35 29.27 -4.07
CA TRP A 69 -5.13 28.17 -4.65
C TRP A 69 -6.11 28.64 -5.74
N PHE A 70 -6.71 29.83 -5.63
CA PHE A 70 -7.66 30.36 -6.63
C PHE A 70 -7.04 30.51 -8.02
N GLU A 71 -5.73 30.76 -8.13
CA GLU A 71 -5.04 30.86 -9.43
C GLU A 71 -5.03 29.54 -10.19
N SER A 72 -5.14 28.41 -9.48
CA SER A 72 -5.24 27.08 -10.07
C SER A 72 -6.65 26.76 -10.62
N CYS A 73 -7.67 27.51 -10.22
CA CYS A 73 -9.05 27.31 -10.67
C CYS A 73 -9.27 27.78 -12.12
N LYS A 74 -10.27 27.19 -12.77
CA LYS A 74 -10.78 27.66 -14.07
C LYS A 74 -11.60 28.95 -13.89
N VAL A 75 -11.77 29.75 -14.94
CA VAL A 75 -12.50 31.03 -14.87
C VAL A 75 -13.96 30.81 -14.49
N GLU A 76 -14.59 29.74 -14.99
CA GLU A 76 -15.96 29.36 -14.68
C GLU A 76 -16.12 29.05 -13.19
N GLN A 77 -15.16 28.32 -12.61
CA GLN A 77 -15.12 28.02 -11.17
C GLN A 77 -15.00 29.29 -10.32
N LEU A 78 -14.16 30.24 -10.73
CA LEU A 78 -14.01 31.51 -10.02
C LEU A 78 -15.30 32.32 -10.06
N LYS A 79 -16.00 32.36 -11.21
CA LYS A 79 -17.31 33.03 -11.32
C LYS A 79 -18.35 32.39 -10.41
N GLU A 80 -18.39 31.06 -10.32
CA GLU A 80 -19.29 30.35 -9.41
C GLU A 80 -18.99 30.65 -7.93
N LEU A 81 -17.71 30.74 -7.54
CA LEU A 81 -17.31 31.10 -6.19
C LEU A 81 -17.65 32.56 -5.87
N CYS A 82 -17.41 33.48 -6.79
CA CYS A 82 -17.83 34.88 -6.65
C CYS A 82 -19.34 34.97 -6.47
N LYS A 83 -20.12 34.29 -7.33
CA LYS A 83 -21.58 34.25 -7.24
C LYS A 83 -22.05 33.68 -5.90
N ALA A 84 -21.40 32.62 -5.40
CA ALA A 84 -21.73 32.03 -4.10
C ALA A 84 -21.39 32.96 -2.93
N SER A 85 -20.36 33.80 -3.07
CA SER A 85 -19.96 34.79 -2.07
C SER A 85 -20.67 36.13 -2.25
N THR A 86 -21.71 36.20 -3.09
CA THR A 86 -22.42 37.45 -3.45
C THR A 86 -21.54 38.56 -4.07
N LEU A 87 -20.37 38.19 -4.62
CA LEU A 87 -19.42 39.11 -5.27
C LEU A 87 -19.71 39.27 -6.76
N ASN A 88 -19.28 40.39 -7.34
CA ASN A 88 -19.39 40.65 -8.78
C ASN A 88 -18.57 39.63 -9.61
N VAL A 89 -19.20 39.07 -10.66
CA VAL A 89 -18.68 37.99 -11.51
C VAL A 89 -18.01 38.47 -12.82
N SER A 90 -17.95 39.78 -13.07
CA SER A 90 -17.37 40.36 -14.29
C SER A 90 -15.84 40.53 -14.22
N GLY A 91 -15.15 40.63 -15.35
CA GLY A 91 -13.71 40.95 -15.39
C GLY A 91 -12.76 39.78 -15.67
N THR A 92 -11.46 40.07 -15.60
CA THR A 92 -10.39 39.11 -15.89
C THR A 92 -10.20 38.09 -14.77
N LYS A 93 -9.52 36.97 -15.06
CA LYS A 93 -9.21 35.94 -14.05
C LYS A 93 -8.51 36.52 -12.81
N GLN A 94 -7.58 37.45 -13.02
CA GLN A 94 -6.84 38.12 -11.95
C GLN A 94 -7.78 38.96 -11.07
N GLN A 95 -8.70 39.71 -11.67
CA GLN A 95 -9.70 40.50 -10.95
C GLN A 95 -10.62 39.61 -10.10
N LEU A 96 -11.05 38.46 -10.64
CA LEU A 96 -11.86 37.50 -9.88
C LEU A 96 -11.11 36.89 -8.69
N CYS A 97 -9.84 36.47 -8.90
CA CYS A 97 -8.99 35.98 -7.81
C CYS A 97 -8.77 37.06 -6.74
N GLN A 98 -8.52 38.30 -7.16
CA GLN A 98 -8.31 39.42 -6.24
C GLN A 98 -9.55 39.67 -5.38
N ARG A 99 -10.75 39.73 -5.97
CA ARG A 99 -12.00 39.91 -5.20
C ARG A 99 -12.24 38.79 -4.19
N LEU A 100 -11.95 37.54 -4.55
CA LEU A 100 -12.06 36.42 -3.61
C LEU A 100 -11.04 36.50 -2.47
N MET A 101 -9.88 37.11 -2.69
CA MET A 101 -8.86 37.34 -1.66
C MET A 101 -9.13 38.56 -0.79
N THR A 102 -9.55 39.68 -1.39
CA THR A 102 -9.69 40.99 -0.73
C THR A 102 -11.08 41.26 -0.19
N SER A 103 -12.00 40.29 -0.26
CA SER A 103 -13.35 40.39 0.34
C SER A 103 -13.34 40.40 1.88
N THR A 104 -12.29 40.94 2.48
CA THR A 104 -12.35 41.41 3.86
C THR A 104 -13.28 42.62 3.89
N PRO A 105 -14.25 42.68 4.82
CA PRO A 105 -15.10 43.84 4.95
C PRO A 105 -14.21 45.03 5.33
N GLU A 106 -13.92 45.90 4.36
CA GLU A 106 -13.48 47.27 4.63
C GLU A 106 -14.73 48.01 5.13
N THR A 107 -15.14 47.72 6.37
CA THR A 107 -16.10 48.54 7.12
C THR A 107 -15.37 49.78 7.62
N ASP A 108 -15.16 50.72 6.70
CA ASP A 108 -14.99 52.11 7.07
C ASP A 108 -16.40 52.71 7.13
N ASN A 109 -16.85 52.95 8.37
CA ASN A 109 -18.08 53.64 8.78
C ASN A 109 -19.30 52.75 9.15
N ASP A 110 -19.79 53.05 10.35
CA ASP A 110 -21.11 52.82 10.96
C ASP A 110 -21.21 51.69 12.01
N ASP A 111 -21.42 52.13 13.25
CA ASP A 111 -21.26 51.44 14.54
C ASP A 111 -22.32 50.36 14.87
N ASN A 112 -22.95 49.71 13.89
CA ASN A 112 -24.07 48.82 14.22
C ASN A 112 -24.41 47.77 13.16
N ASP A 113 -23.63 46.69 13.06
CA ASP A 113 -24.20 45.36 12.78
C ASP A 113 -23.19 44.23 13.03
N ASP A 114 -23.52 43.27 13.89
CA ASP A 114 -22.71 42.07 14.23
C ASP A 114 -22.62 41.05 13.08
N ASN A 115 -22.81 41.48 11.82
CA ASN A 115 -22.89 40.60 10.68
C ASN A 115 -21.48 40.25 10.16
N LYS A 116 -20.82 39.36 10.90
CA LYS A 116 -19.50 38.78 10.62
C LYS A 116 -19.51 38.06 9.26
N THR A 117 -19.26 38.80 8.20
CA THR A 117 -19.27 38.29 6.83
C THR A 117 -18.05 37.39 6.64
N ALA A 118 -18.27 36.08 6.50
CA ALA A 118 -17.21 35.11 6.28
C ALA A 118 -16.56 35.32 4.90
N SER A 119 -15.29 35.71 4.86
CA SER A 119 -14.57 35.93 3.59
C SER A 119 -14.15 34.60 2.96
N ALA A 120 -14.38 34.44 1.65
CA ALA A 120 -13.90 33.30 0.87
C ALA A 120 -12.37 33.08 0.96
N SER A 121 -11.62 34.14 1.29
CA SER A 121 -10.17 34.10 1.51
C SER A 121 -9.77 33.11 2.61
N MET A 122 -10.60 32.97 3.66
CA MET A 122 -10.38 32.07 4.80
C MET A 122 -10.23 30.61 4.36
N TYR A 123 -11.03 30.19 3.37
CA TYR A 123 -11.02 28.83 2.86
C TYR A 123 -9.86 28.51 1.92
N SER A 124 -9.21 29.53 1.35
CA SER A 124 -8.12 29.34 0.40
C SER A 124 -6.92 28.64 1.05
N GLY A 125 -6.60 29.02 2.29
CA GLY A 125 -5.50 28.46 3.09
C GLY A 125 -5.80 27.09 3.69
N TYR A 126 -7.06 26.66 3.73
CA TYR A 126 -7.42 25.39 4.36
C TYR A 126 -6.97 24.18 3.53
N LYS A 127 -6.33 23.25 4.24
CA LYS A 127 -6.04 21.90 3.73
C LYS A 127 -7.36 21.13 3.57
N GLN A 128 -7.37 20.13 2.70
CA GLN A 128 -8.60 19.41 2.35
C GLN A 128 -9.25 18.69 3.55
N TYR A 129 -8.47 18.28 4.57
CA TYR A 129 -9.05 17.66 5.77
C TYR A 129 -9.84 18.65 6.63
N HIS A 130 -9.33 19.87 6.84
CA HIS A 130 -10.04 20.92 7.57
C HIS A 130 -11.38 21.28 6.92
N LEU A 131 -11.42 21.37 5.59
CA LEU A 131 -12.67 21.61 4.87
C LEU A 131 -13.69 20.48 5.12
N LYS A 132 -13.24 19.22 5.26
CA LYS A 132 -14.13 18.10 5.58
C LYS A 132 -14.66 18.17 7.01
N GLU A 133 -13.87 18.66 7.96
CA GLU A 133 -14.30 18.86 9.35
C GLU A 133 -15.38 19.93 9.43
N ILE A 134 -15.17 21.10 8.81
CA ILE A 134 -16.18 22.17 8.79
C ILE A 134 -17.45 21.71 8.06
N LEU A 135 -17.33 21.02 6.92
CA LEU A 135 -18.47 20.45 6.22
C LEU A 135 -19.22 19.42 7.10
N LYS A 136 -18.49 18.63 7.90
CA LYS A 136 -19.10 17.66 8.84
C LYS A 136 -19.88 18.38 9.95
N GLU A 137 -19.30 19.42 10.53
CA GLU A 137 -19.94 20.25 11.56
C GLU A 137 -21.21 20.93 11.05
N LYS A 138 -21.19 21.41 9.80
CA LYS A 138 -22.37 22.01 9.14
C LYS A 138 -23.33 20.99 8.52
N LEU A 139 -23.11 19.69 8.72
CA LEU A 139 -23.93 18.60 8.15
C LEU A 139 -24.05 18.63 6.61
N LEU A 140 -22.97 19.06 5.94
CA LEU A 140 -22.84 19.15 4.50
C LEU A 140 -22.08 17.95 3.92
N VAL A 141 -22.25 17.70 2.63
CA VAL A 141 -21.57 16.59 1.92
C VAL A 141 -20.05 16.84 1.83
N GLN A 142 -19.26 15.96 2.45
CA GLN A 142 -17.79 16.05 2.54
C GLN A 142 -17.03 15.61 1.27
N SER A 143 -17.67 14.90 0.34
CA SER A 143 -17.02 14.37 -0.88
C SER A 143 -16.83 15.45 -1.96
N GLY A 144 -15.86 15.25 -2.86
CA GLY A 144 -15.65 16.14 -4.01
C GLY A 144 -14.28 16.80 -4.03
N THR A 145 -14.05 17.62 -5.04
CA THR A 145 -12.84 18.44 -5.17
C THR A 145 -12.81 19.55 -4.11
N LYS A 146 -11.62 20.11 -3.80
CA LYS A 146 -11.50 21.29 -2.89
C LYS A 146 -12.43 22.43 -3.33
N TYR A 147 -12.55 22.64 -4.64
CA TYR A 147 -13.48 23.59 -5.24
C TYR A 147 -14.93 23.36 -4.82
N GLU A 148 -15.46 22.15 -5.01
CA GLU A 148 -16.84 21.83 -4.64
C GLU A 148 -17.09 21.96 -3.13
N GLN A 149 -16.09 21.63 -2.32
CA GLN A 149 -16.16 21.76 -0.86
C GLN A 149 -16.31 23.22 -0.44
N ILE A 150 -15.45 24.12 -0.95
CA ILE A 150 -15.53 25.56 -0.67
C ILE A 150 -16.83 26.16 -1.22
N LEU A 151 -17.23 25.78 -2.43
CA LEU A 151 -18.48 26.24 -3.02
C LEU A 151 -19.68 25.88 -2.13
N ARG A 152 -19.74 24.67 -1.55
CA ARG A 152 -20.81 24.29 -0.63
C ARG A 152 -20.82 25.10 0.66
N LEU A 153 -19.65 25.41 1.22
CA LEU A 153 -19.53 26.25 2.41
C LEU A 153 -20.05 27.66 2.13
N LEU A 154 -19.60 28.29 1.05
CA LEU A 154 -20.04 29.62 0.66
C LEU A 154 -21.55 29.68 0.41
N ARG A 155 -22.11 28.70 -0.33
CA ARG A 155 -23.56 28.63 -0.57
C ARG A 155 -24.36 28.46 0.72
N PHE A 156 -23.81 27.74 1.70
CA PHE A 156 -24.43 27.56 3.02
C PHE A 156 -24.37 28.85 3.85
N GLU A 157 -23.22 29.53 3.87
CA GLU A 157 -23.01 30.76 4.65
C GLU A 157 -23.82 31.94 4.12
N PHE A 158 -23.80 32.15 2.80
CA PHE A 158 -24.47 33.28 2.16
C PHE A 158 -25.91 32.96 1.73
N GLY A 159 -26.40 31.74 1.98
CA GLY A 159 -27.70 31.29 1.51
C GLY A 159 -27.86 31.31 -0.03
N THR A 160 -26.76 31.39 -0.77
CA THR A 160 -26.76 31.52 -2.22
C THR A 160 -26.86 30.15 -2.86
N GLY A 161 -27.99 29.84 -3.48
CA GLY A 161 -28.14 28.60 -4.23
C GLY A 161 -29.57 28.45 -4.71
N PRO A 162 -29.81 27.65 -5.75
CA PRO A 162 -31.16 27.26 -6.09
C PRO A 162 -31.81 26.66 -4.83
N THR A 163 -32.93 27.22 -4.40
CA THR A 163 -33.66 26.85 -3.20
C THR A 163 -33.84 25.33 -3.19
N GLY A 164 -33.23 24.63 -2.22
CA GLY A 164 -33.22 23.17 -2.13
C GLY A 164 -32.00 22.42 -2.70
N THR A 165 -30.96 23.11 -3.20
CA THR A 165 -29.78 22.44 -3.82
C THR A 165 -28.53 22.36 -2.94
N VAL A 166 -28.53 22.95 -1.74
CA VAL A 166 -27.50 22.63 -0.75
C VAL A 166 -27.76 21.20 -0.29
N LYS A 167 -27.16 20.23 -0.99
CA LYS A 167 -27.21 18.81 -0.66
C LYS A 167 -26.69 18.65 0.77
N ARG A 168 -27.60 18.60 1.73
CA ARG A 168 -27.28 18.19 3.09
C ARG A 168 -26.76 16.76 3.04
N ALA A 169 -25.84 16.43 3.94
CA ALA A 169 -25.51 15.03 4.14
C ALA A 169 -26.80 14.29 4.53
N ALA A 170 -26.93 13.02 4.15
CA ALA A 170 -28.00 12.20 4.70
C ALA A 170 -27.81 12.16 6.22
N THR A 171 -28.70 12.82 6.96
CA THR A 171 -28.69 12.84 8.42
C THR A 171 -29.76 11.88 8.95
N GLU A 172 -29.52 11.34 10.12
CA GLU A 172 -30.46 10.55 10.91
C GLU A 172 -30.65 11.31 12.22
N THR A 173 -31.90 11.52 12.61
CA THR A 173 -32.24 12.19 13.87
C THR A 173 -32.08 11.17 14.98
N ILE A 174 -31.11 11.40 15.88
CA ILE A 174 -30.89 10.56 17.06
C ILE A 174 -31.29 11.41 18.27
N THR A 175 -32.22 10.90 19.08
CA THR A 175 -32.57 11.54 20.34
C THR A 175 -31.50 11.20 21.37
N ASP A 176 -30.84 12.22 21.90
CA ASP A 176 -29.87 12.04 22.97
C ASP A 176 -30.62 11.61 24.25
N GLU A 177 -30.33 10.41 24.74
CA GLU A 177 -30.98 9.83 25.92
C GLU A 177 -30.77 10.66 27.19
N THR A 178 -29.69 11.43 27.27
CA THR A 178 -29.37 12.24 28.45
C THR A 178 -30.07 13.60 28.47
N THR A 179 -30.29 14.21 27.30
CA THR A 179 -30.86 15.57 27.21
C THR A 179 -32.26 15.62 26.61
N GLY A 180 -32.73 14.52 26.01
CA GLY A 180 -33.99 14.46 25.25
C GLY A 180 -33.98 15.30 23.98
N LYS A 181 -32.86 15.93 23.61
CA LYS A 181 -32.75 16.76 22.41
C LYS A 181 -32.47 15.90 21.19
N GLU A 182 -33.18 16.20 20.12
CA GLU A 182 -32.94 15.60 18.81
C GLU A 182 -31.65 16.18 18.19
N ILE A 183 -30.66 15.32 17.99
CA ILE A 183 -29.39 15.68 17.32
C ILE A 183 -29.40 15.04 15.93
N GLN A 184 -29.22 15.85 14.89
CA GLN A 184 -29.01 15.32 13.54
C GLN A 184 -27.57 14.84 13.39
N VAL A 185 -27.38 13.52 13.30
CA VAL A 185 -26.07 12.91 13.08
C VAL A 185 -25.98 12.47 11.63
N ALA A 186 -24.83 12.69 10.99
CA ALA A 186 -24.61 12.19 9.64
C ALA A 186 -24.75 10.66 9.63
N LYS A 187 -25.66 10.14 8.80
CA LYS A 187 -25.92 8.71 8.67
C LYS A 187 -24.61 8.02 8.28
N LYS A 188 -24.04 7.27 9.21
CA LYS A 188 -22.85 6.46 8.94
C LYS A 188 -23.24 5.49 7.84
N ARG A 189 -22.67 5.65 6.64
CA ARG A 189 -22.93 4.71 5.54
C ARG A 189 -22.59 3.31 6.06
N LYS A 190 -23.55 2.39 6.00
CA LYS A 190 -23.28 0.98 6.24
C LYS A 190 -22.13 0.62 5.31
N ILE A 191 -20.97 0.28 5.88
CA ILE A 191 -19.82 -0.15 5.10
C ILE A 191 -20.28 -1.42 4.41
N SER A 192 -20.45 -1.36 3.08
CA SER A 192 -20.88 -2.53 2.33
C SER A 192 -19.83 -3.61 2.49
N ILE A 193 -20.23 -4.77 3.00
CA ILE A 193 -19.36 -5.93 3.09
C ILE A 193 -18.87 -6.24 1.67
N PRO A 194 -17.54 -6.27 1.43
CA PRO A 194 -17.04 -6.46 0.09
C PRO A 194 -17.35 -7.88 -0.40
N THR A 195 -17.60 -8.02 -1.70
CA THR A 195 -17.82 -9.34 -2.29
C THR A 195 -16.48 -10.08 -2.49
N PRO A 196 -16.47 -11.43 -2.59
CA PRO A 196 -15.25 -12.19 -2.91
C PRO A 196 -14.52 -11.68 -4.15
N LYS A 197 -15.28 -11.31 -5.21
CA LYS A 197 -14.74 -10.69 -6.44
C LYS A 197 -14.05 -9.35 -6.18
N GLN A 198 -14.58 -8.53 -5.28
CA GLN A 198 -13.97 -7.25 -4.92
C GLN A 198 -12.67 -7.45 -4.14
N MET A 199 -12.60 -8.46 -3.26
CA MET A 199 -11.36 -8.79 -2.54
C MET A 199 -10.27 -9.28 -3.48
N HIS A 200 -10.61 -10.20 -4.38
CA HIS A 200 -9.71 -10.66 -5.44
C HIS A 200 -9.17 -9.48 -6.25
N SER A 201 -10.06 -8.61 -6.75
CA SER A 201 -9.67 -7.42 -7.54
C SER A 201 -8.73 -6.49 -6.78
N ARG A 202 -8.90 -6.32 -5.46
CA ARG A 202 -8.02 -5.46 -4.64
C ARG A 202 -6.61 -6.03 -4.54
N VAL A 203 -6.46 -7.34 -4.31
CA VAL A 203 -5.16 -8.02 -4.25
C VAL A 203 -4.49 -7.99 -5.61
N SER A 204 -5.19 -8.38 -6.68
CA SER A 204 -4.68 -8.35 -8.06
C SER A 204 -4.22 -6.96 -8.48
N LYS A 205 -4.99 -5.91 -8.17
CA LYS A 205 -4.57 -4.51 -8.44
C LYS A 205 -3.33 -4.10 -7.67
N LYS A 206 -3.21 -4.52 -6.41
CA LYS A 206 -2.02 -4.22 -5.58
C LYS A 206 -0.78 -4.93 -6.14
N MET A 207 -0.87 -6.21 -6.50
CA MET A 207 0.24 -6.96 -7.09
C MET A 207 0.67 -6.35 -8.43
N ASN A 208 -0.28 -6.00 -9.31
CA ASN A 208 0.01 -5.29 -10.56
C ASN A 208 0.68 -3.92 -10.33
N ALA A 209 0.22 -3.17 -9.31
CA ALA A 209 0.84 -1.89 -8.96
C ALA A 209 2.26 -2.07 -8.42
N VAL A 210 2.54 -3.16 -7.71
CA VAL A 210 3.88 -3.54 -7.27
C VAL A 210 4.78 -3.82 -8.48
N THR A 211 4.29 -4.53 -9.50
CA THR A 211 4.99 -4.76 -10.76
C THR A 211 5.35 -3.44 -11.45
N GLN A 212 4.39 -2.53 -11.58
CA GLN A 212 4.61 -1.22 -12.21
C GLN A 212 5.61 -0.36 -11.43
N LYS A 213 5.54 -0.36 -10.10
CA LYS A 213 6.48 0.38 -9.24
C LYS A 213 7.90 -0.17 -9.30
N LYS A 214 8.06 -1.49 -9.47
CA LYS A 214 9.36 -2.12 -9.72
C LYS A 214 10.06 -1.55 -10.96
N TYR A 215 9.30 -1.17 -12.00
CA TYR A 215 9.85 -0.53 -13.20
C TYR A 215 10.11 0.98 -13.03
N GLN A 216 9.55 1.64 -12.01
CA GLN A 216 9.66 3.09 -11.81
C GLN A 216 10.70 3.50 -10.75
N SER A 217 11.04 2.65 -9.78
CA SER A 217 12.13 2.96 -8.85
C SER A 217 13.47 2.62 -9.48
N HIS A 218 14.27 3.64 -9.80
CA HIS A 218 15.71 3.48 -10.03
C HIS A 218 16.30 2.63 -8.89
N TYR A 219 16.97 1.53 -9.25
CA TYR A 219 17.51 0.49 -8.37
C TYR A 219 16.47 -0.46 -7.78
N GLY A 220 16.49 -1.71 -8.26
CA GLY A 220 15.64 -2.83 -7.85
C GLY A 220 15.81 -3.26 -6.38
N SER A 221 15.51 -2.37 -5.44
CA SER A 221 15.79 -2.51 -4.01
C SER A 221 14.54 -2.47 -3.13
N LYS A 222 13.33 -2.25 -3.67
CA LYS A 222 12.11 -2.23 -2.85
C LYS A 222 11.40 -3.58 -2.94
N ASP A 223 11.61 -4.41 -1.93
CA ASP A 223 10.75 -5.56 -1.69
C ASP A 223 9.35 -5.04 -1.30
N HIS A 224 8.39 -5.31 -2.17
CA HIS A 224 7.01 -4.89 -1.99
C HIS A 224 6.11 -6.05 -1.55
N SER A 225 6.70 -7.22 -1.28
CA SER A 225 5.98 -8.39 -0.79
C SER A 225 5.33 -8.17 0.57
N PRO A 226 6.00 -7.52 1.54
CA PRO A 226 5.37 -7.16 2.81
C PRO A 226 4.08 -6.34 2.65
N ASP A 227 4.02 -5.43 1.66
CA ASP A 227 2.83 -4.61 1.39
C ASP A 227 1.65 -5.45 0.91
N VAL A 228 1.91 -6.50 0.12
CA VAL A 228 0.87 -7.41 -0.39
C VAL A 228 0.40 -8.34 0.72
N TYR A 229 1.32 -8.92 1.49
CA TYR A 229 0.97 -9.74 2.64
C TYR A 229 0.16 -8.98 3.68
N ASN A 230 0.55 -7.75 3.99
CA ASN A 230 -0.20 -6.91 4.92
C ASN A 230 -1.60 -6.59 4.39
N LEU A 231 -1.74 -6.37 3.08
CA LEU A 231 -3.05 -6.21 2.46
C LEU A 231 -3.89 -7.48 2.60
N MET A 232 -3.34 -8.66 2.32
CA MET A 232 -4.04 -9.94 2.47
C MET A 232 -4.53 -10.13 3.91
N ARG A 233 -3.63 -9.95 4.90
CA ARG A 233 -3.94 -10.02 6.32
C ARG A 233 -5.07 -9.06 6.70
N THR A 234 -4.94 -7.79 6.35
CA THR A 234 -5.92 -6.74 6.68
C THR A 234 -7.27 -7.03 6.04
N LEU A 235 -7.29 -7.48 4.80
CA LEU A 235 -8.53 -7.84 4.10
C LEU A 235 -9.26 -8.99 4.80
N ILE A 236 -8.55 -10.04 5.22
CA ILE A 236 -9.14 -11.17 5.95
C ILE A 236 -9.61 -10.71 7.34
N LYS A 237 -8.73 -10.06 8.11
CA LYS A 237 -9.03 -9.61 9.47
C LYS A 237 -10.24 -8.66 9.51
N ASP A 238 -10.17 -7.55 8.79
CA ASP A 238 -11.19 -6.50 8.85
C ASP A 238 -12.56 -7.02 8.36
N ASN A 239 -12.58 -7.81 7.28
CA ASN A 239 -13.83 -8.16 6.61
C ASN A 239 -14.42 -9.50 7.06
N CYS A 240 -13.60 -10.45 7.50
CA CYS A 240 -14.07 -11.77 7.92
C CYS A 240 -14.19 -11.89 9.44
N ILE A 241 -13.19 -11.39 10.18
CA ILE A 241 -13.08 -11.55 11.63
C ILE A 241 -13.71 -10.38 12.38
N ASP A 242 -13.19 -9.16 12.20
CA ASP A 242 -13.61 -7.98 12.98
C ASP A 242 -15.07 -7.60 12.68
N ASN A 243 -15.52 -7.77 11.44
CA ASN A 243 -16.93 -7.60 11.05
C ASN A 243 -17.84 -8.78 11.46
N LYS A 244 -17.34 -9.78 12.20
CA LYS A 244 -18.07 -10.97 12.66
C LYS A 244 -18.76 -11.73 11.52
N LEU A 245 -18.19 -11.66 10.32
CA LEU A 245 -18.75 -12.36 9.16
C LEU A 245 -18.58 -13.87 9.30
N VAL A 246 -17.49 -14.29 9.94
CA VAL A 246 -17.23 -15.70 10.25
C VAL A 246 -18.32 -16.32 11.14
N ASP A 247 -18.93 -15.53 12.03
CA ASP A 247 -20.02 -15.98 12.91
C ASP A 247 -21.38 -15.93 12.22
N THR A 248 -21.61 -14.91 11.38
CA THR A 248 -22.93 -14.67 10.75
C THR A 248 -23.11 -15.38 9.41
N ASN A 249 -22.06 -15.49 8.61
CA ASN A 249 -22.05 -16.18 7.32
C ASN A 249 -20.66 -16.81 7.05
N PRO A 250 -20.34 -17.96 7.69
CA PRO A 250 -19.03 -18.60 7.59
C PRO A 250 -18.68 -19.04 6.17
N LEU A 251 -19.69 -19.35 5.33
CA LEU A 251 -19.47 -19.73 3.94
C LEU A 251 -18.95 -18.55 3.12
N LEU A 252 -19.60 -17.39 3.24
CA LEU A 252 -19.15 -16.17 2.56
C LEU A 252 -17.77 -15.73 3.05
N ALA A 253 -17.49 -15.81 4.35
CA ALA A 253 -16.16 -15.52 4.90
C ALA A 253 -15.07 -16.42 4.30
N MET A 254 -15.36 -17.71 4.12
CA MET A 254 -14.45 -18.66 3.48
C MET A 254 -14.22 -18.32 1.99
N GLU A 255 -15.28 -18.02 1.23
CA GLU A 255 -15.15 -17.60 -0.18
C GLU A 255 -14.35 -16.30 -0.33
N MET A 256 -14.50 -15.37 0.61
CA MET A 256 -13.73 -14.13 0.69
C MET A 256 -12.24 -14.39 0.90
N CYS A 257 -11.89 -15.28 1.83
CA CYS A 257 -10.49 -15.70 2.04
C CYS A 257 -9.93 -16.40 0.79
N LEU A 258 -10.68 -17.31 0.17
CA LEU A 258 -10.29 -17.94 -1.07
C LEU A 258 -10.03 -16.92 -2.18
N GLY A 259 -10.88 -15.91 -2.33
CA GLY A 259 -10.68 -14.83 -3.30
C GLY A 259 -9.35 -14.09 -3.12
N VAL A 260 -8.90 -13.91 -1.87
CA VAL A 260 -7.58 -13.32 -1.55
C VAL A 260 -6.44 -14.24 -1.98
N PHE A 261 -6.49 -15.54 -1.62
CA PHE A 261 -5.43 -16.48 -1.95
C PHE A 261 -5.38 -16.87 -3.43
N HIS A 262 -6.53 -16.94 -4.12
CA HIS A 262 -6.56 -17.12 -5.58
C HIS A 262 -5.93 -15.93 -6.32
N ALA A 263 -6.28 -14.69 -5.93
CA ALA A 263 -5.65 -13.50 -6.52
C ALA A 263 -4.14 -13.51 -6.32
N PHE A 264 -3.69 -13.94 -5.15
CA PHE A 264 -2.27 -14.08 -4.84
C PHE A 264 -1.59 -15.13 -5.71
N ASP A 265 -2.18 -16.33 -5.82
CA ASP A 265 -1.66 -17.45 -6.61
C ASP A 265 -1.54 -17.10 -8.10
N GLU A 266 -2.61 -16.54 -8.68
CA GLU A 266 -2.67 -16.16 -10.10
C GLU A 266 -1.64 -15.09 -10.48
N ASN A 267 -1.34 -14.17 -9.55
CA ASN A 267 -0.46 -13.04 -9.79
C ASN A 267 0.94 -13.23 -9.18
N TRP A 268 1.23 -14.41 -8.63
CA TRP A 268 2.47 -14.68 -7.89
C TRP A 268 3.73 -14.41 -8.71
N HIS A 269 3.67 -14.73 -10.01
CA HIS A 269 4.75 -14.51 -10.98
C HIS A 269 5.15 -13.03 -11.17
N LEU A 270 4.31 -12.08 -10.73
CA LEU A 270 4.54 -10.65 -10.88
C LEU A 270 5.44 -10.06 -9.79
N MET A 271 5.73 -10.83 -8.73
CA MET A 271 6.46 -10.35 -7.56
C MET A 271 7.85 -11.01 -7.44
N VAL A 272 8.81 -10.24 -6.91
CA VAL A 272 10.10 -10.83 -6.52
C VAL A 272 9.84 -11.75 -5.34
N ARG A 273 10.32 -12.99 -5.41
CA ARG A 273 10.16 -13.98 -4.34
C ARG A 273 10.83 -13.45 -3.06
N PRO A 274 10.07 -13.00 -2.04
CA PRO A 274 10.68 -12.77 -0.75
C PRO A 274 11.10 -14.15 -0.21
N GLY A 275 12.18 -14.19 0.56
CA GLY A 275 12.49 -15.36 1.37
C GLY A 275 11.32 -15.66 2.31
N TYR A 276 11.27 -16.90 2.79
CA TYR A 276 10.27 -17.41 3.71
C TYR A 276 9.90 -16.42 4.85
N GLU A 277 8.62 -16.48 5.26
CA GLU A 277 8.16 -16.10 6.60
C GLU A 277 8.35 -14.64 7.01
N THR A 278 7.79 -13.71 6.24
CA THR A 278 7.30 -12.52 6.93
C THR A 278 6.19 -12.96 7.89
N ASN A 279 6.29 -12.57 9.16
CA ASN A 279 5.24 -12.82 10.16
C ASN A 279 3.85 -12.42 9.64
N VAL A 280 3.79 -11.42 8.76
CA VAL A 280 2.57 -10.92 8.14
C VAL A 280 1.91 -11.93 7.18
N PHE A 281 2.68 -12.66 6.36
CA PHE A 281 2.10 -13.69 5.49
C PHE A 281 1.58 -14.86 6.33
N ARG A 282 2.34 -15.25 7.36
CA ARG A 282 1.95 -16.28 8.31
C ARG A 282 0.64 -15.93 9.01
N GLU A 283 0.53 -14.72 9.54
CA GLU A 283 -0.70 -14.21 10.15
C GLU A 283 -1.89 -14.27 9.18
N ALA A 284 -1.69 -13.98 7.89
CA ALA A 284 -2.77 -14.09 6.89
C ALA A 284 -3.25 -15.55 6.70
N ILE A 285 -2.33 -16.52 6.72
CA ILE A 285 -2.67 -17.95 6.66
C ILE A 285 -3.37 -18.40 7.95
N ASP A 286 -2.86 -18.01 9.12
CA ASP A 286 -3.45 -18.36 10.42
C ASP A 286 -4.89 -17.85 10.52
N LEU A 287 -5.15 -16.61 10.10
CA LEU A 287 -6.49 -16.03 10.04
C LEU A 287 -7.41 -16.84 9.10
N PHE A 288 -6.90 -17.34 7.97
CA PHE A 288 -7.67 -18.21 7.10
C PHE A 288 -7.97 -19.56 7.76
N GLY A 289 -6.98 -20.14 8.46
CA GLY A 289 -7.18 -21.35 9.27
C GLY A 289 -8.29 -21.19 10.30
N ASP A 290 -8.38 -20.05 10.97
CA ASP A 290 -9.44 -19.77 11.93
C ASP A 290 -10.83 -19.65 11.27
N VAL A 291 -10.91 -19.03 10.09
CA VAL A 291 -12.14 -19.02 9.28
C VAL A 291 -12.56 -20.45 8.89
N LEU A 292 -11.61 -21.29 8.49
CA LEU A 292 -11.87 -22.68 8.14
C LEU A 292 -12.35 -23.51 9.34
N LYS A 293 -11.69 -23.40 10.51
CA LYS A 293 -12.11 -24.07 11.75
C LYS A 293 -13.57 -23.75 12.08
N LYS A 294 -13.93 -22.46 12.01
CA LYS A 294 -15.28 -22.02 12.32
C LYS A 294 -16.29 -22.54 11.30
N ASN A 295 -15.97 -22.46 10.01
CA ASN A 295 -16.83 -22.99 8.94
C ASN A 295 -17.06 -24.51 9.09
N CYS A 296 -16.01 -25.28 9.34
CA CYS A 296 -16.11 -26.73 9.58
C CYS A 296 -16.96 -27.05 10.80
N SER A 297 -16.83 -26.28 11.89
CA SER A 297 -17.61 -26.48 13.12
C SER A 297 -19.09 -26.18 12.93
N THR A 298 -19.43 -25.15 12.15
CA THR A 298 -20.84 -24.78 11.90
C THR A 298 -21.54 -25.74 10.94
N ASN A 299 -20.81 -26.33 9.98
CA ASN A 299 -21.39 -27.14 8.90
C ASN A 299 -21.35 -28.67 9.13
N ASN A 300 -21.03 -29.10 10.36
CA ASN A 300 -21.04 -30.42 11.03
C ASN A 300 -21.23 -31.78 10.29
N SER A 301 -21.31 -31.92 8.98
CA SER A 301 -21.28 -33.25 8.31
C SER A 301 -21.20 -33.26 6.78
N LYS A 302 -21.36 -32.14 6.07
CA LYS A 302 -21.31 -32.15 4.58
C LYS A 302 -20.64 -30.91 4.04
N SER A 303 -19.37 -30.71 4.37
CA SER A 303 -18.53 -29.93 3.46
C SER A 303 -18.59 -30.61 2.10
N ASN A 304 -19.00 -29.89 1.06
CA ASN A 304 -18.99 -30.43 -0.29
C ASN A 304 -17.54 -30.85 -0.58
N ASN A 305 -17.31 -32.13 -0.88
CA ASN A 305 -15.98 -32.65 -1.20
C ASN A 305 -15.28 -31.77 -2.25
N GLY A 306 -16.03 -31.17 -3.18
CA GLY A 306 -15.50 -30.22 -4.15
C GLY A 306 -14.97 -28.92 -3.55
N GLN A 307 -15.59 -28.36 -2.50
CA GLN A 307 -15.11 -27.15 -1.82
C GLN A 307 -13.83 -27.42 -1.03
N THR A 308 -13.81 -28.52 -0.27
CA THR A 308 -12.60 -28.96 0.46
C THR A 308 -11.45 -29.15 -0.52
N GLU A 309 -11.69 -29.88 -1.61
CA GLU A 309 -10.68 -30.15 -2.63
C GLU A 309 -10.15 -28.86 -3.29
N ASN A 310 -11.03 -27.88 -3.54
CA ASN A 310 -10.64 -26.58 -4.06
C ASN A 310 -9.74 -25.82 -3.07
N ILE A 311 -10.11 -25.75 -1.78
CA ILE A 311 -9.31 -25.09 -0.74
C ILE A 311 -7.93 -25.71 -0.65
N ILE A 312 -7.85 -27.04 -0.55
CA ILE A 312 -6.57 -27.73 -0.46
C ILE A 312 -5.75 -27.50 -1.73
N SER A 313 -6.36 -27.53 -2.91
CA SER A 313 -5.67 -27.27 -4.18
C SER A 313 -5.06 -25.86 -4.20
N THR A 314 -5.81 -24.85 -3.76
CA THR A 314 -5.34 -23.47 -3.68
C THR A 314 -4.19 -23.34 -2.69
N LEU A 315 -4.31 -23.93 -1.50
CA LEU A 315 -3.25 -23.92 -0.49
C LEU A 315 -1.99 -24.65 -0.96
N GLU A 316 -2.11 -25.77 -1.68
CA GLU A 316 -0.98 -26.46 -2.31
C GLU A 316 -0.33 -25.63 -3.42
N SER A 317 -1.10 -24.93 -4.25
CA SER A 317 -0.58 -24.04 -5.29
C SER A 317 0.17 -22.87 -4.66
N VAL A 318 -0.44 -22.21 -3.68
CA VAL A 318 0.19 -21.16 -2.86
C VAL A 318 1.45 -21.70 -2.20
N GLN A 319 1.39 -22.88 -1.59
CA GLN A 319 2.56 -23.52 -1.00
C GLN A 319 3.62 -23.77 -2.06
N THR A 320 3.29 -24.30 -3.24
CA THR A 320 4.28 -24.58 -4.29
C THR A 320 4.93 -23.31 -4.81
N ASN A 321 4.13 -22.25 -4.94
CA ASN A 321 4.56 -20.93 -5.34
C ASN A 321 5.47 -20.27 -4.31
N VAL A 322 5.12 -20.36 -3.02
CA VAL A 322 5.86 -19.79 -1.89
C VAL A 322 7.08 -20.64 -1.50
N ASN A 323 6.95 -21.97 -1.50
CA ASN A 323 7.98 -22.96 -1.17
C ASN A 323 9.03 -23.13 -2.28
N GLY A 324 8.93 -22.36 -3.36
CA GLY A 324 9.81 -22.47 -4.51
C GLY A 324 11.26 -22.16 -4.15
N TYR A 325 12.02 -23.16 -3.72
CA TYR A 325 12.93 -23.92 -4.60
C TYR A 325 13.13 -23.24 -5.98
N CYS A 326 13.68 -22.03 -6.00
CA CYS A 326 14.44 -21.42 -7.10
C CYS A 326 15.62 -20.62 -6.50
N LEU A 327 16.16 -21.11 -5.38
CA LEU A 327 17.49 -20.72 -4.93
C LEU A 327 18.56 -21.30 -5.87
N HIS A 328 18.33 -22.50 -6.43
CA HIS A 328 19.24 -23.16 -7.38
C HIS A 328 19.30 -22.50 -8.78
N THR A 329 18.40 -21.58 -9.10
CA THR A 329 18.49 -20.72 -10.31
C THR A 329 19.00 -19.31 -10.00
N ARG A 330 19.26 -18.98 -8.73
CA ARG A 330 20.11 -17.84 -8.40
C ARG A 330 21.57 -18.27 -8.58
N MET A 331 22.40 -17.35 -9.05
CA MET A 331 23.83 -17.59 -9.30
C MET A 331 24.45 -18.34 -8.11
N LYS A 332 25.41 -19.26 -8.36
CA LYS A 332 26.17 -20.05 -7.36
C LYS A 332 26.77 -19.21 -6.19
N GLU A 333 26.69 -17.90 -6.27
CA GLU A 333 27.25 -16.91 -5.37
C GLU A 333 26.21 -16.31 -4.38
N ASP A 334 24.92 -16.64 -4.49
CA ASP A 334 23.91 -16.19 -3.53
C ASP A 334 24.01 -17.00 -2.21
N CYS A 335 24.28 -16.29 -1.11
CA CYS A 335 24.41 -16.86 0.23
C CYS A 335 23.16 -17.61 0.71
N ALA A 336 21.98 -17.27 0.19
CA ALA A 336 20.75 -17.97 0.54
C ALA A 336 20.71 -19.40 0.00
N VAL A 337 21.47 -19.70 -1.07
CA VAL A 337 21.62 -21.06 -1.62
C VAL A 337 22.49 -21.91 -0.68
N TYR A 338 23.60 -21.35 -0.19
CA TYR A 338 24.47 -22.03 0.78
C TYR A 338 23.71 -22.49 2.03
N TYR A 339 22.88 -21.62 2.64
CA TYR A 339 22.18 -21.95 3.87
C TYR A 339 20.99 -22.90 3.70
N SER A 340 20.44 -23.02 2.48
CA SER A 340 19.25 -23.84 2.22
C SER A 340 19.57 -25.20 1.59
N THR A 341 20.65 -25.30 0.81
CA THR A 341 21.01 -26.54 0.09
C THR A 341 22.41 -27.05 0.42
N GLY A 342 23.26 -26.26 1.08
CA GLY A 342 24.67 -26.57 1.30
C GLY A 342 25.58 -26.29 0.09
N GLU A 343 25.01 -25.94 -1.06
CA GLU A 343 25.73 -25.60 -2.29
C GLU A 343 25.71 -24.07 -2.51
N GLY A 344 26.85 -23.40 -2.36
CA GLY A 344 26.96 -21.93 -2.54
C GLY A 344 28.19 -21.33 -1.86
N SER A 345 28.43 -20.02 -2.02
CA SER A 345 29.56 -19.32 -1.39
C SER A 345 29.18 -18.66 -0.06
N LYS A 346 29.87 -19.03 1.02
CA LYS A 346 29.75 -18.43 2.37
C LYS A 346 30.16 -16.95 2.43
N LYS A 347 30.90 -16.45 1.43
CA LYS A 347 31.59 -15.14 1.48
C LYS A 347 30.66 -13.92 1.42
N THR A 348 29.41 -14.06 0.97
CA THR A 348 28.41 -12.99 0.89
C THR A 348 27.51 -12.88 2.13
N GLY A 349 27.68 -13.77 3.12
CA GLY A 349 26.77 -13.92 4.26
C GLY A 349 26.83 -12.85 5.36
N SER A 350 27.86 -11.99 5.43
CA SER A 350 28.01 -11.07 6.58
C SER A 350 26.95 -9.96 6.66
N TYR A 351 26.22 -9.68 5.57
CA TYR A 351 25.21 -8.63 5.53
C TYR A 351 23.81 -9.10 6.00
N TYR A 352 23.53 -10.41 5.97
CA TYR A 352 22.22 -10.96 6.34
C TYR A 352 22.15 -11.43 7.80
N THR A 353 23.29 -11.79 8.40
CA THR A 353 23.33 -12.29 9.78
C THR A 353 22.85 -11.25 10.80
N SER A 354 23.08 -9.96 10.54
CA SER A 354 22.62 -8.88 11.42
C SER A 354 21.09 -8.64 11.35
N LEU A 355 20.44 -8.96 10.22
CA LEU A 355 18.99 -8.86 10.07
C LEU A 355 18.25 -10.05 10.68
N GLN A 356 18.87 -11.23 10.73
CA GLN A 356 18.23 -12.43 11.32
C GLN A 356 18.16 -12.39 12.85
N GLU A 357 19.03 -11.66 13.54
CA GLU A 357 18.97 -11.59 15.02
C GLU A 357 17.77 -10.81 15.54
N GLU A 358 17.19 -9.90 14.75
CA GLU A 358 16.04 -9.07 15.14
C GLU A 358 14.69 -9.82 15.03
N TYR A 359 14.65 -10.96 14.33
CA TYR A 359 13.41 -11.75 14.09
C TYR A 359 13.39 -13.13 14.79
N LYS A 360 14.15 -13.31 15.88
CA LYS A 360 14.13 -14.54 16.70
C LYS A 360 12.82 -14.70 17.49
N THR A 361 11.68 -14.87 16.81
CA THR A 361 10.51 -15.50 17.42
C THR A 361 10.70 -17.02 17.42
N LYS A 362 10.65 -17.65 18.60
CA LYS A 362 10.93 -19.07 18.89
C LYS A 362 10.08 -20.14 18.16
N ARG A 363 9.26 -19.79 17.16
CA ARG A 363 8.46 -20.78 16.40
C ARG A 363 9.19 -21.18 15.10
N TYR A 364 9.20 -22.47 14.83
CA TYR A 364 10.29 -23.21 14.20
C TYR A 364 10.31 -23.17 12.66
N VAL A 365 11.52 -23.34 12.11
CA VAL A 365 11.86 -23.67 10.69
C VAL A 365 11.15 -24.94 10.16
N GLU A 366 10.51 -25.70 11.05
CA GLU A 366 9.80 -26.96 10.74
C GLU A 366 8.27 -26.78 10.63
N GLU A 367 7.73 -25.62 11.01
CA GLU A 367 6.29 -25.36 11.01
C GLU A 367 5.80 -24.95 9.62
N ASN A 368 5.31 -25.90 8.84
CA ASN A 368 4.65 -25.61 7.58
C ASN A 368 3.20 -25.16 7.83
N VAL A 369 3.03 -23.87 8.10
CA VAL A 369 1.74 -23.25 8.46
C VAL A 369 0.64 -23.51 7.41
N ILE A 370 1.01 -23.65 6.13
CA ILE A 370 0.06 -24.01 5.07
C ILE A 370 -0.42 -25.46 5.24
N MET A 371 0.49 -26.40 5.53
CA MET A 371 0.12 -27.79 5.79
C MET A 371 -0.73 -27.94 7.05
N ASP A 372 -0.41 -27.18 8.10
CA ASP A 372 -1.21 -27.17 9.31
C ASP A 372 -2.61 -26.61 9.04
N THR A 373 -2.71 -25.58 8.20
CA THR A 373 -3.99 -25.05 7.73
C THR A 373 -4.77 -26.07 6.90
N ILE A 374 -4.13 -26.84 6.04
CA ILE A 374 -4.79 -27.94 5.30
C ILE A 374 -5.30 -29.02 6.27
N ARG A 375 -4.53 -29.36 7.31
CA ARG A 375 -4.92 -30.38 8.28
C ARG A 375 -6.14 -30.00 9.12
N ILE A 376 -6.46 -28.70 9.24
CA ILE A 376 -7.71 -28.25 9.87
C ILE A 376 -8.93 -28.84 9.15
N ILE A 377 -8.93 -28.82 7.81
CA ILE A 377 -10.06 -29.28 6.99
C ILE A 377 -9.96 -30.75 6.60
N MET A 378 -8.75 -31.30 6.59
CA MET A 378 -8.50 -32.71 6.28
C MET A 378 -7.40 -33.27 7.19
N PRO A 379 -7.74 -33.71 8.42
CA PRO A 379 -6.76 -34.14 9.42
C PRO A 379 -5.85 -35.29 8.95
N SER A 380 -6.35 -36.17 8.09
CA SER A 380 -5.63 -37.31 7.52
C SER A 380 -4.81 -36.94 6.26
N TYR A 381 -4.69 -35.66 5.93
CA TYR A 381 -4.01 -35.22 4.71
C TYR A 381 -2.55 -35.64 4.68
N ASP A 382 -2.22 -36.43 3.65
CA ASP A 382 -0.86 -36.83 3.29
C ASP A 382 -0.61 -36.46 1.82
N ARG A 383 0.23 -35.45 1.61
CA ARG A 383 0.61 -34.96 0.28
C ARG A 383 1.21 -36.06 -0.60
N LYS A 384 1.90 -37.06 -0.02
CA LYS A 384 2.53 -38.15 -0.79
C LYS A 384 1.53 -39.16 -1.32
N LYS A 385 0.39 -39.32 -0.64
CA LYS A 385 -0.68 -40.26 -1.02
C LYS A 385 -1.69 -39.65 -1.99
N ARG A 386 -1.68 -38.32 -2.15
CA ARG A 386 -2.61 -37.65 -3.06
C ARG A 386 -2.27 -38.00 -4.51
N PRO A 387 -3.27 -38.37 -5.34
CA PRO A 387 -3.03 -38.55 -6.77
C PRO A 387 -2.46 -37.26 -7.34
N LYS A 388 -1.35 -37.36 -8.08
CA LYS A 388 -0.77 -36.22 -8.78
C LYS A 388 -1.84 -35.70 -9.74
N LYS A 389 -2.43 -34.54 -9.44
CA LYS A 389 -3.30 -33.86 -10.40
C LYS A 389 -2.49 -33.71 -11.68
N GLN A 390 -3.02 -34.20 -12.80
CA GLN A 390 -2.51 -33.77 -14.09
C GLN A 390 -2.60 -32.25 -14.06
N LYS A 391 -1.45 -31.57 -14.07
CA LYS A 391 -1.41 -30.11 -14.08
C LYS A 391 -2.27 -29.67 -15.26
N LYS A 392 -3.43 -29.09 -14.99
CA LYS A 392 -4.01 -28.16 -15.94
C LYS A 392 -3.03 -27.00 -15.94
N PHE A 393 -2.16 -26.96 -16.94
CA PHE A 393 -1.31 -25.82 -17.18
C PHE A 393 -2.18 -24.57 -17.14
N LEU A 394 -1.76 -23.58 -16.37
CA LEU A 394 -2.47 -22.31 -16.32
C LEU A 394 -2.41 -21.70 -17.74
N SER A 395 -3.45 -20.98 -18.15
CA SER A 395 -3.54 -20.47 -19.53
C SER A 395 -2.32 -19.63 -19.92
N TYR A 396 -1.73 -18.91 -18.96
CA TYR A 396 -0.50 -18.14 -19.18
C TYR A 396 0.77 -19.01 -19.29
N GLU A 397 0.82 -20.19 -18.64
CA GLU A 397 1.91 -21.15 -18.82
C GLU A 397 1.83 -21.78 -20.23
N LEU A 398 0.63 -22.05 -20.71
CA LEU A 398 0.39 -22.51 -22.09
C LEU A 398 0.75 -21.44 -23.12
N GLU A 399 0.41 -20.17 -22.87
CA GLU A 399 0.80 -19.05 -23.74
C GLU A 399 2.32 -18.80 -23.73
N GLY A 400 2.96 -18.89 -22.56
CA GLY A 400 4.42 -18.82 -22.44
C GLY A 400 5.12 -19.94 -23.19
N MET A 401 4.61 -21.17 -23.13
CA MET A 401 5.15 -22.31 -23.89
C MET A 401 4.94 -22.14 -25.40
N LYS A 402 3.79 -21.61 -25.85
CA LYS A 402 3.54 -21.31 -27.27
C LYS A 402 4.52 -20.27 -27.84
N GLY A 403 5.03 -19.36 -27.02
CA GLY A 403 6.06 -18.39 -27.41
C GLY A 403 7.49 -18.91 -27.38
N MET A 404 7.73 -20.12 -26.85
CA MET A 404 9.07 -20.72 -26.70
C MET A 404 9.33 -21.86 -27.69
N VAL A 405 8.38 -22.19 -28.57
CA VAL A 405 8.62 -23.08 -29.70
C VAL A 405 9.26 -22.26 -30.82
N PHE A 406 10.59 -22.27 -30.87
CA PHE A 406 11.39 -21.90 -32.04
C PHE A 406 11.95 -23.17 -32.69
#